data_AF-A0A6A5A2V3-F1
#
_entry.id   AF-A0A6A5A2V3-F1
#
_cell.length_a   1.000
_cell.length_b   1.000
_cell.length_c   1.000
_cell.angle_alpha   90.00
_cell.angle_beta   90.00
_cell.angle_gamma   90.00
#
_symmetry.space_group_name_H-M   'P 1'
#
loop_
_entity.id
_entity.type
_entity.pdbx_description
1 polymer ?
#
loop_
_entity_poly.entity_id
_entity_poly.type
_entity_poly.pdbx_seq_one_letter_code
_entity_poly.pdbx_strand_id
1 'polypeptide(L)'
;MYSFGVLLSEMDKLDSPYVGELDDIDSDVTFPEAKIALMVAEGSLKPQFTKAMPSEILHLATSCLAFDPSLRPSAEQVADELSRLIQTIALHQ
;
A
#
# COMPACT_ATOMS: atom_id res chain seq x y z
N MET A 1 5.93 4.75 -7.44
CA MET A 1 4.65 4.03 -7.32
C MET A 1 4.53 3.19 -6.05
N TYR A 2 5.56 2.50 -5.59
CA TYR A 2 5.50 1.79 -4.29
C TYR A 2 4.99 2.67 -3.15
N SER A 3 5.58 3.87 -2.98
CA SER A 3 5.13 4.85 -1.97
C SER A 3 3.67 5.30 -2.13
N PHE A 4 3.10 5.25 -3.34
CA PHE A 4 1.68 5.54 -3.54
C PHE A 4 0.81 4.39 -3.03
N GLY A 5 1.21 3.14 -3.23
CA GLY A 5 0.55 1.99 -2.62
C GLY A 5 0.61 2.03 -1.08
N VAL A 6 1.75 2.48 -0.52
CA VAL A 6 1.90 2.72 0.93
C VAL A 6 0.92 3.79 1.40
N LEU A 7 0.85 4.94 0.70
CA LEU A 7 -0.11 6.00 0.99
C LEU A 7 -1.56 5.50 1.00
N LEU A 8 -1.95 4.65 0.03
CA LEU A 8 -3.30 4.08 0.01
C LEU A 8 -3.58 3.17 1.23
N SER A 9 -2.57 2.48 1.74
CA SER A 9 -2.71 1.68 2.97
C SER A 9 -2.86 2.56 4.22
N GLU A 10 -2.15 3.68 4.28
CA GLU A 10 -2.28 4.67 5.36
C GLU A 10 -3.67 5.31 5.34
N MET A 11 -4.19 5.64 4.15
CA MET A 11 -5.53 6.19 4.00
C MET A 11 -6.63 5.21 4.43
N ASP A 12 -6.45 3.91 4.15
CA ASP A 12 -7.39 2.86 4.55
C ASP A 12 -7.38 2.61 6.07
N LYS A 13 -6.19 2.58 6.70
CA LYS A 13 -6.06 2.36 8.14
C LYS A 13 -6.22 3.63 8.99
N LEU A 14 -6.04 4.81 8.39
CA LEU A 14 -5.91 6.11 9.07
C LEU A 14 -4.80 6.11 10.14
N ASP A 15 -3.70 5.40 9.86
CA ASP A 15 -2.55 5.25 10.76
C ASP A 15 -1.24 5.21 9.96
N SER A 16 -0.11 5.37 10.65
CA SER A 16 1.24 5.30 10.09
C SER A 16 1.47 3.96 9.38
N PRO A 17 2.28 3.94 8.31
CA PRO A 17 2.51 2.72 7.55
C PRO A 17 3.19 1.67 8.42
N TYR A 18 2.80 0.40 8.23
CA TYR A 18 3.34 -0.78 8.94
C TYR A 18 3.08 -0.85 10.46
N VAL A 19 2.26 0.04 11.04
CA VAL A 19 1.85 -0.05 12.45
C VAL A 19 1.06 -1.34 12.69
N GLY A 20 1.39 -2.05 13.77
CA GLY A 20 0.76 -3.32 14.16
C GLY A 20 1.13 -4.52 13.27
N GLU A 21 2.03 -4.34 12.28
CA GLU A 21 2.53 -5.45 11.45
C GLU A 21 3.83 -6.05 11.98
N LEU A 22 4.29 -5.51 13.11
CA LEU A 22 5.60 -5.73 13.70
C LEU A 22 5.49 -6.25 15.13
N ASP A 23 4.41 -6.97 15.46
CA ASP A 23 4.18 -7.54 16.79
C ASP A 23 5.34 -8.46 17.26
N ASP A 24 6.19 -8.93 16.33
CA ASP A 24 7.41 -9.70 16.58
C ASP A 24 8.71 -8.86 16.63
N ILE A 25 8.63 -7.52 16.54
CA ILE A 25 9.79 -6.66 16.74
C ILE A 25 9.96 -6.42 18.23
N ASP A 26 10.98 -7.07 18.79
CA ASP A 26 11.45 -6.86 20.15
C ASP A 26 11.56 -5.36 20.47
N SER A 27 11.05 -4.96 21.63
CA SER A 27 11.01 -3.55 22.06
C SER A 27 12.41 -2.96 22.28
N ASP A 28 13.44 -3.81 22.32
CA ASP A 28 14.86 -3.45 22.38
C ASP A 28 15.49 -3.05 21.03
N VAL A 29 14.73 -3.09 19.92
CA VAL A 29 15.27 -2.66 18.60
C VAL A 29 15.53 -1.16 18.59
N THR A 30 16.82 -0.79 18.58
CA THR A 30 17.31 0.59 18.65
C THR A 30 16.98 1.42 17.39
N PHE A 31 16.67 0.78 16.25
CA PHE A 31 16.37 1.45 14.97
C PHE A 31 15.23 0.76 14.19
N PRO A 32 13.97 0.91 14.63
CA PRO A 32 12.83 0.23 14.01
C PRO A 32 12.63 0.62 12.54
N GLU A 33 12.87 1.88 12.18
CA GLU A 33 12.71 2.38 10.80
C GLU A 33 13.69 1.72 9.80
N ALA A 34 14.95 1.55 10.19
CA ALA A 34 15.96 0.89 9.35
C ALA A 34 15.63 -0.59 9.15
N LYS A 35 15.10 -1.26 10.19
CA LYS A 35 14.63 -2.65 10.10
C LYS A 35 13.41 -2.77 9.18
N ILE A 36 12.44 -1.86 9.28
CA ILE A 36 11.29 -1.80 8.36
C ILE A 36 11.77 -1.62 6.91
N ALA A 37 12.68 -0.67 6.67
CA ALA A 37 13.22 -0.42 5.34
C ALA A 37 13.92 -1.66 4.77
N LEU A 38 14.68 -2.40 5.60
CA LEU A 38 15.30 -3.66 5.19
C LEU A 38 14.27 -4.73 4.85
N MET A 39 13.27 -4.95 5.70
CA MET A 39 12.22 -5.95 5.48
C MET A 39 11.39 -5.63 4.22
N VAL A 40 11.14 -4.36 3.95
CA VAL A 40 10.50 -3.91 2.70
C VAL A 40 11.40 -4.18 1.49
N ALA A 41 12.70 -3.88 1.60
CA ALA A 41 13.67 -4.11 0.52
C ALA A 41 13.88 -5.60 0.23
N GLU A 42 13.75 -6.47 1.23
CA GLU A 42 13.79 -7.93 1.11
C GLU A 42 12.46 -8.52 0.65
N GLY A 43 11.38 -7.74 0.68
CA GLY A 43 10.02 -8.18 0.34
C GLY A 43 9.35 -9.02 1.41
N SER A 44 9.95 -9.11 2.60
CA SER A 44 9.43 -9.81 3.78
C SER A 44 8.37 -9.01 4.54
N LEU A 45 8.28 -7.70 4.27
CA LEU A 45 7.23 -6.81 4.79
C LEU A 45 6.53 -6.07 3.64
N LYS A 46 5.19 -6.01 3.70
CA LYS A 46 4.35 -5.27 2.76
C LYS A 46 3.18 -4.64 3.52
N PRO A 47 2.75 -3.43 3.14
CA PRO A 47 1.59 -2.81 3.78
C PRO A 47 0.35 -3.69 3.63
N GLN A 48 -0.39 -3.82 4.72
CA GLN A 48 -1.68 -4.49 4.74
C GLN A 48 -2.82 -3.48 4.65
N PHE A 49 -4.00 -4.01 4.37
CA PHE A 49 -5.25 -3.26 4.25
C PHE A 49 -6.30 -3.86 5.18
N THR A 50 -7.23 -3.04 5.63
CA THR A 50 -8.41 -3.46 6.35
C THR A 50 -9.34 -4.26 5.43
N LYS A 51 -10.26 -5.02 6.02
CA LYS A 51 -11.29 -5.75 5.26
C LYS A 51 -12.34 -4.82 4.64
N ALA A 52 -12.34 -3.53 5.00
CA ALA A 52 -13.30 -2.55 4.49
C ALA A 52 -12.84 -1.88 3.19
N MET A 53 -11.56 -2.01 2.83
CA MET A 53 -11.00 -1.43 1.61
C MET A 53 -11.76 -1.97 0.38
N PRO A 54 -12.34 -1.10 -0.48
CA PRO A 54 -13.01 -1.52 -1.70
C PRO A 54 -12.08 -2.33 -2.60
N SER A 55 -12.59 -3.43 -3.16
CA SER A 55 -11.76 -4.44 -3.84
C SER A 55 -10.96 -3.89 -5.02
N GLU A 56 -11.54 -2.92 -5.73
CA GLU A 56 -10.97 -2.26 -6.89
C GLU A 56 -9.80 -1.36 -6.49
N ILE A 57 -9.94 -0.64 -5.37
CA ILE A 57 -8.88 0.20 -4.81
C ILE A 57 -7.77 -0.68 -4.21
N LEU A 58 -8.14 -1.78 -3.53
CA LEU A 58 -7.18 -2.76 -3.03
C LEU A 58 -6.34 -3.37 -4.17
N HIS A 59 -6.96 -3.68 -5.31
CA HIS A 59 -6.26 -4.21 -6.47
C HIS A 59 -5.23 -3.20 -7.02
N LEU A 60 -5.65 -1.93 -7.18
CA LEU A 60 -4.77 -0.84 -7.62
C LEU A 60 -3.62 -0.59 -6.63
N ALA A 61 -3.91 -0.60 -5.33
CA ALA A 61 -2.89 -0.42 -4.30
C ALA A 61 -1.89 -1.59 -4.29
N THR A 62 -2.38 -2.82 -4.41
CA THR A 62 -1.54 -4.03 -4.43
C THR A 62 -0.63 -4.06 -5.67
N SER A 63 -1.10 -3.62 -6.84
CA SER A 63 -0.25 -3.53 -8.03
C SER A 63 0.84 -2.47 -7.88
N CYS A 64 0.54 -1.35 -7.22
CA CYS A 64 1.56 -0.34 -6.86
C CYS A 64 2.64 -0.90 -5.91
N LEU A 65 2.26 -1.83 -5.03
CA LEU A 65 3.12 -2.50 -4.04
C LEU A 65 3.86 -3.74 -4.58
N ALA A 66 3.87 -3.97 -5.90
CA ALA A 66 4.61 -5.07 -6.49
C ALA A 66 6.09 -5.03 -6.06
N PHE A 67 6.63 -6.18 -5.64
CA PHE A 67 8.01 -6.27 -5.20
C PHE A 67 8.96 -5.96 -6.35
N ASP A 68 8.77 -6.64 -7.49
CA ASP A 68 9.44 -6.31 -8.74
C ASP A 68 8.99 -4.92 -9.24
N PRO A 69 9.92 -3.94 -9.37
CA PRO A 69 9.58 -2.60 -9.82
C PRO A 69 9.03 -2.55 -11.25
N SER A 70 9.35 -3.52 -12.11
CA SER A 70 8.88 -3.58 -13.50
C SER A 70 7.40 -3.96 -13.61
N LEU A 71 6.84 -4.59 -12.57
CA LEU A 71 5.41 -4.97 -12.52
C LEU A 71 4.51 -3.85 -11.97
N ARG A 72 5.09 -2.76 -11.47
CA ARG A 72 4.32 -1.63 -10.93
C ARG A 72 3.74 -0.82 -12.10
N PRO A 73 2.48 -0.36 -11.99
CA PRO A 73 1.93 0.56 -12.98
C PRO A 73 2.72 1.87 -12.99
N SER A 74 2.64 2.61 -14.10
CA SER A 74 3.08 4.01 -14.17
C SER A 74 2.07 4.94 -13.47
N ALA A 75 2.47 6.17 -13.18
CA ALA A 75 1.57 7.17 -12.61
C ALA A 75 0.37 7.48 -13.53
N GLU A 76 0.59 7.49 -14.85
CA GLU A 76 -0.46 7.67 -15.86
C GLU A 76 -1.49 6.54 -15.79
N GLN A 77 -1.05 5.28 -15.79
CA GLN A 77 -1.93 4.12 -15.66
C GLN A 77 -2.75 4.15 -14.36
N VAL A 78 -2.14 4.59 -13.25
CA VAL A 78 -2.86 4.76 -11.97
C VAL A 78 -3.90 5.88 -12.04
N ALA A 79 -3.56 7.02 -12.65
CA ALA A 79 -4.49 8.14 -12.80
C ALA A 79 -5.68 7.77 -13.70
N ASP A 80 -5.44 7.03 -14.77
CA ASP A 80 -6.48 6.52 -15.67
C ASP A 80 -7.43 5.57 -14.93
N GLU A 81 -6.88 4.63 -14.17
CA GLU A 81 -7.68 3.66 -13.41
C GLU A 81 -8.50 4.34 -12.31
N LEU A 82 -7.91 5.29 -11.56
CA LEU A 82 -8.66 6.09 -10.59
C LEU A 82 -9.79 6.89 -11.24
N SER A 83 -9.52 7.51 -12.39
CA SER A 83 -10.54 8.26 -13.14
C SER A 83 -11.70 7.35 -13.56
N ARG A 84 -11.39 6.14 -14.03
CA ARG A 84 -12.39 5.12 -14.38
C ARG A 84 -13.24 4.72 -13.17
N LEU A 85 -12.62 4.52 -12.00
CA LEU A 85 -13.31 4.16 -10.77
C LEU A 85 -14.25 5.29 -10.29
N ILE A 86 -13.77 6.54 -10.30
CA ILE A 86 -14.58 7.71 -9.92
C ILE A 86 -15.79 7.86 -10.84
N GLN A 87 -15.61 7.71 -12.16
CA GLN A 87 -16.72 7.76 -13.11
C GLN A 87 -17.73 6.63 -12.88
N THR A 88 -17.24 5.42 -12.59
CA THR A 88 -18.11 4.28 -12.28
C THR A 88 -18.97 4.57 -11.05
N ILE A 89 -18.38 5.11 -9.98
CA ILE A 89 -19.11 5.47 -8.75
C ILE A 89 -20.14 6.59 -9.02
N ALA A 90 -19.75 7.61 -9.79
CA ALA A 90 -20.62 8.74 -10.12
C ALA A 90 -21.84 8.36 -10.97
N LEU A 91 -21.75 7.27 -11.75
CA LEU A 91 -22.86 6.76 -12.57
C LEU A 91 -23.85 5.88 -11.78
N HIS A 92 -23.52 5.49 -10.55
CA HIS A 92 -24.38 4.68 -9.67
C HIS A 92 -25.00 5.49 -8.51
N GLN A 93 -24.89 6.84 -8.55
CA GLN A 93 -25.67 7.77 -7.73
C GLN A 93 -26.75 8.45 -8.56
#